data_AF-A0A1N6J414-F1
#
_entry.id   AF-A0A1N6J414-F1
#
_cell.length_a   1.000
_cell.length_b   1.000
_cell.length_c   1.000
_cell.angle_alpha   90.00
_cell.angle_beta   90.00
_cell.angle_gamma   90.00
#
_symmetry.space_group_name_H-M   'P 1'
#
loop_
_entity.id
_entity.type
_entity.pdbx_description
1 polymer ?
#
loop_
_entity_poly.entity_id
_entity_poly.type
_entity_poly.pdbx_seq_one_letter_code
_entity_poly.pdbx_strand_id
1 'polypeptide(L)'
;MTTSACGITVHGYGAETVARKTLNKENLAALGAETLADLLLEVTRGNRARQQRLRLELSARAGPMDVARDIRKRFAQLRRASGFISWQRQRAFARELSDLVDLIATRVAPDAPGEAFDLLWTFLQLAPNIHERTDDSNGVIGGVMDDAMAAIADLAPRLDLDPGALADRIFEALRDNGYGEFDGAIPALAEALGSSGLERLKTLAKAAKAAPLTGADLARYDFVADEARRSTLAREGRDRTAGLILQDVPICRAMSMPTWPARHMPEHVLIPEMRSSLMADAAYPPACLQGAHSSQRLHVPCRSSTKRPS
;
A
#
# COMPACT_ATOMS: atom_id res chain seq x y z
N MET A 1 -19.62 71.22 21.58
CA MET A 1 -19.74 70.87 23.01
C MET A 1 -19.82 69.36 23.14
N THR A 2 -18.67 68.72 23.34
CA THR A 2 -18.49 67.46 24.08
C THR A 2 -17.04 67.49 24.51
N THR A 3 -16.83 68.08 25.68
CA THR A 3 -15.53 68.21 26.34
C THR A 3 -15.30 66.91 27.11
N SER A 4 -14.32 66.10 26.70
CA SER A 4 -13.72 65.09 27.57
C SER A 4 -12.26 65.48 27.76
N ALA A 5 -12.01 66.09 28.93
CA ALA A 5 -10.71 66.56 29.37
C ALA A 5 -10.00 65.44 30.13
N CYS A 6 -9.33 64.54 29.40
CA CYS A 6 -8.17 63.83 29.90
C CYS A 6 -7.44 63.22 28.69
N GLY A 7 -6.36 63.86 28.26
CA GLY A 7 -5.49 63.39 27.19
C GLY A 7 -4.65 62.20 27.65
N ILE A 8 -5.26 61.06 27.89
CA ILE A 8 -4.55 59.77 27.93
C ILE A 8 -4.80 59.12 26.58
N THR A 9 -3.83 59.28 25.68
CA THR A 9 -3.67 58.36 24.56
C THR A 9 -3.40 56.99 25.18
N VAL A 10 -4.45 56.17 25.34
CA VAL A 10 -4.25 54.75 25.65
C VAL A 10 -3.65 54.16 24.38
N HIS A 11 -2.32 54.17 24.35
CA HIS A 11 -1.52 53.53 23.33
C HIS A 11 -2.00 52.08 23.21
N GLY A 12 -2.73 51.77 22.13
CA GLY A 12 -3.12 50.41 21.72
C GLY A 12 -1.94 49.48 21.40
N TYR A 13 -0.76 49.77 21.94
CA TYR A 13 0.47 49.03 21.77
C TYR A 13 0.41 47.62 22.40
N GLY A 14 -0.48 47.39 23.38
CA GLY A 14 -0.60 46.07 24.03
C GLY A 14 -1.20 45.00 23.12
N ALA A 15 -2.35 45.28 22.48
CA ALA A 15 -3.03 44.29 21.63
C ALA A 15 -2.23 44.00 20.34
N GLU A 16 -1.61 45.03 19.74
CA GLU A 16 -0.84 44.90 18.50
C GLU A 16 0.53 44.22 18.70
N THR A 17 1.15 44.35 19.89
CA THR A 17 2.38 43.62 20.21
C THR A 17 2.11 42.17 20.62
N VAL A 18 0.99 41.88 21.28
CA VAL A 18 0.56 40.51 21.58
C VAL A 18 0.16 39.77 20.29
N ALA A 19 -0.55 40.44 19.37
CA ALA A 19 -0.87 39.90 18.05
C ALA A 19 0.39 39.55 17.24
N ARG A 20 1.43 40.40 17.26
CA ARG A 20 2.73 40.13 16.63
C ARG A 20 3.56 39.03 17.29
N LYS A 21 3.33 38.74 18.57
CA LYS A 21 4.05 37.69 19.33
C LYS A 21 3.31 36.35 19.38
N THR A 22 2.11 36.29 18.82
CA THR A 22 1.33 35.05 18.79
C THR A 22 1.95 34.07 17.80
N LEU A 23 2.08 32.79 18.17
CA LEU A 23 2.68 31.77 17.33
C LEU A 23 1.71 31.39 16.18
N ASN A 24 1.87 32.01 15.02
CA ASN A 24 1.08 31.72 13.82
C ASN A 24 1.95 31.79 12.55
N LYS A 25 1.41 31.31 11.42
CA LYS A 25 2.17 31.20 10.15
C LYS A 25 2.66 32.56 9.64
N GLU A 26 1.85 33.61 9.74
CA GLU A 26 2.23 34.97 9.29
C GLU A 26 3.38 35.54 10.11
N ASN A 27 3.29 35.47 11.44
CA ASN A 27 4.34 35.96 12.33
C ASN A 27 5.64 35.16 12.20
N LEU A 28 5.54 33.84 11.98
CA LEU A 28 6.72 33.01 11.71
C LEU A 28 7.34 33.35 10.36
N ALA A 29 6.55 33.57 9.31
CA ALA A 29 7.06 33.99 8.00
C ALA A 29 7.76 35.36 8.06
N ALA A 30 7.29 36.26 8.93
CA ALA A 30 7.90 37.57 9.15
C ALA A 30 9.30 37.52 9.80
N LEU A 31 9.71 36.39 10.39
CA LEU A 31 11.06 36.21 10.95
C LEU A 31 12.16 36.10 9.89
N GLY A 32 11.78 35.87 8.63
CA GLY A 32 12.71 35.66 7.52
C GLY A 32 13.27 34.24 7.45
N ALA A 33 13.82 33.88 6.29
CA ALA A 33 14.21 32.50 5.97
C ALA A 33 15.38 31.98 6.84
N GLU A 34 16.41 32.80 7.07
CA GLU A 34 17.60 32.43 7.85
C GLU A 34 17.24 32.10 9.31
N THR A 35 16.56 33.03 10.00
CA THR A 35 16.11 32.83 11.39
C THR A 35 15.22 31.59 11.54
N LEU A 36 14.33 31.36 10.57
CA LEU A 36 13.45 30.19 10.59
C LEU A 36 14.24 28.88 10.37
N ALA A 37 15.26 28.88 9.51
CA ALA A 37 16.11 27.72 9.28
C ALA A 37 16.90 27.35 10.53
N ASP A 38 17.50 28.33 11.21
CA ASP A 38 18.22 28.13 12.47
C ASP A 38 17.30 27.57 13.56
N LEU A 39 16.11 28.17 13.73
CA LEU A 39 15.11 27.71 14.70
C LEU A 39 14.64 26.28 14.40
N LEU A 40 14.44 25.92 13.12
CA LEU A 40 14.08 24.56 12.74
C LEU A 40 15.21 23.57 13.04
N LEU A 41 16.46 23.93 12.77
CA LEU A 41 17.62 23.09 13.11
C LEU A 41 17.76 22.88 14.61
N GLU A 42 17.48 23.91 15.41
CA GLU A 42 17.48 23.83 16.86
C GLU A 42 16.33 22.95 17.38
N VAL A 43 15.09 23.21 16.97
CA VAL A 43 13.89 22.48 17.43
C VAL A 43 13.86 21.02 16.97
N THR A 44 14.53 20.71 15.86
CA THR A 44 14.64 19.33 15.38
C THR A 44 15.86 18.59 15.92
N ARG A 45 16.79 19.27 16.61
CA ARG A 45 17.97 18.63 17.22
C ARG A 45 17.53 17.52 18.18
N GLY A 46 18.12 16.33 18.02
CA GLY A 46 17.77 15.15 18.82
C GLY A 46 16.45 14.46 18.43
N ASN A 47 15.64 15.04 17.53
CA ASN A 47 14.43 14.41 17.01
C ASN A 47 14.62 13.93 15.57
N ARG A 48 15.09 12.68 15.45
CA ARG A 48 15.42 12.06 14.15
C ARG A 48 14.24 12.04 13.17
N ALA A 49 13.00 11.86 13.65
CA ALA A 49 11.82 11.85 12.79
C ALA A 49 11.57 13.24 12.16
N ARG A 50 11.70 14.33 12.95
CA ARG A 50 11.53 15.70 12.45
C ARG A 50 12.68 16.12 11.51
N GLN A 51 13.92 15.76 11.83
CA GLN A 51 15.07 16.01 10.94
C GLN A 51 14.90 15.29 9.60
N GLN A 52 14.37 14.07 9.62
CA GLN A 52 14.08 13.34 8.39
C GLN A 52 13.01 14.04 7.56
N ARG A 53 11.94 14.54 8.19
CA ARG A 53 10.91 15.31 7.49
C ARG A 53 11.47 16.57 6.83
N LEU A 54 12.31 17.35 7.52
CA LEU A 54 12.98 18.51 6.91
C LEU A 54 13.85 18.12 5.71
N ARG A 55 14.63 17.03 5.82
CA ARG A 55 15.45 16.55 4.70
C ARG A 55 14.59 16.15 3.50
N LEU A 56 13.44 15.51 3.72
CA LEU A 56 12.53 15.14 2.64
C LEU A 56 11.94 16.37 1.93
N GLU A 57 11.55 17.41 2.68
CA GLU A 57 11.08 18.67 2.09
C GLU A 57 12.18 19.40 1.29
N LEU A 58 13.44 19.30 1.73
CA LEU A 58 14.59 19.83 0.98
C LEU A 58 14.84 19.04 -0.30
N SER A 59 14.78 17.70 -0.24
CA SER A 59 14.96 16.83 -1.41
C SER A 59 13.83 17.01 -2.44
N ALA A 60 12.62 17.37 -2.01
CA ALA A 60 11.52 17.72 -2.91
C ALA A 60 11.82 18.96 -3.79
N ARG A 61 12.80 19.81 -3.41
CA ARG A 61 13.29 20.93 -4.23
C ARG A 61 14.45 20.55 -5.17
N ALA A 62 15.09 19.40 -4.95
CA ALA A 62 16.27 18.96 -5.70
C ALA A 62 15.92 18.03 -6.88
N GLY A 63 14.75 17.36 -6.83
CA GLY A 63 14.15 16.61 -7.93
C GLY A 63 13.62 15.23 -7.51
N PRO A 64 12.78 14.58 -8.34
CA PRO A 64 12.13 13.31 -8.00
C PRO A 64 13.13 12.19 -7.64
N MET A 65 14.31 12.17 -8.28
CA MET A 65 15.36 11.17 -8.01
C MET A 65 16.02 11.34 -6.64
N ASP A 66 16.13 12.58 -6.14
CA ASP A 66 16.71 12.84 -4.82
C ASP A 66 15.74 12.40 -3.72
N VAL A 67 14.45 12.65 -3.91
CA VAL A 67 13.37 12.12 -3.06
C VAL A 67 13.41 10.60 -3.07
N ALA A 68 13.47 9.96 -4.24
CA ALA A 68 13.55 8.51 -4.38
C ALA A 68 14.76 7.93 -3.64
N ARG A 69 15.93 8.56 -3.75
CA ARG A 69 17.16 8.15 -3.03
C ARG A 69 16.97 8.20 -1.52
N ASP A 70 16.33 9.24 -0.98
CA ASP A 70 16.11 9.35 0.46
C ASP A 70 15.05 8.38 0.98
N ILE A 71 14.02 8.09 0.19
CA ILE A 71 13.04 7.03 0.46
C ILE A 71 13.74 5.67 0.51
N ARG A 72 14.61 5.35 -0.45
CA ARG A 72 15.40 4.10 -0.42
C ARG A 72 16.28 3.99 0.82
N LYS A 73 16.91 5.09 1.25
CA LYS A 73 17.65 5.11 2.53
C LYS A 73 16.73 4.81 3.71
N ARG A 74 15.49 5.32 3.70
CA ARG A 74 14.50 5.02 4.74
C ARG A 74 14.10 3.55 4.73
N PHE A 75 13.79 2.98 3.56
CA PHE A 75 13.49 1.54 3.42
C PHE A 75 14.63 0.66 3.94
N ALA A 76 15.88 1.02 3.65
CA ALA A 76 17.03 0.30 4.19
C ALA A 76 17.10 0.37 5.73
N GLN A 77 16.68 1.47 6.36
CA GLN A 77 16.58 1.55 7.82
C GLN A 77 15.44 0.69 8.37
N LEU A 78 14.28 0.71 7.72
CA LEU A 78 13.12 -0.10 8.10
C LEU A 78 13.45 -1.58 8.07
N ARG A 79 14.12 -2.05 7.00
CA ARG A 79 14.55 -3.43 6.81
C ARG A 79 15.55 -3.92 7.85
N ARG A 80 16.43 -3.04 8.33
CA ARG A 80 17.43 -3.38 9.38
C ARG A 80 16.85 -3.35 10.78
N ALA A 81 15.70 -2.70 10.99
CA ALA A 81 15.12 -2.63 12.31
C ALA A 81 14.53 -3.99 12.70
N SER A 82 14.79 -4.42 13.94
CA SER A 82 14.36 -5.72 14.48
C SER A 82 13.53 -5.60 15.76
N GLY A 83 13.45 -4.40 16.34
CA GLY A 83 12.70 -4.17 17.57
C GLY A 83 11.20 -4.33 17.37
N PHE A 84 10.55 -4.94 18.38
CA PHE A 84 9.10 -5.12 18.44
C PHE A 84 8.39 -3.75 18.51
N ILE A 85 7.32 -3.61 17.74
CA ILE A 85 6.49 -2.41 17.64
C ILE A 85 5.23 -2.65 18.45
N SER A 86 5.15 -1.99 19.61
CA SER A 86 3.98 -2.09 20.47
C SER A 86 2.75 -1.44 19.84
N TRP A 87 1.56 -1.89 20.23
CA TRP A 87 0.28 -1.33 19.80
C TRP A 87 0.21 0.21 19.96
N GLN A 88 0.80 0.78 21.02
CA GLN A 88 0.78 2.24 21.23
C GLN A 88 1.56 2.99 20.15
N ARG A 89 2.62 2.35 19.61
CA ARG A 89 3.50 2.93 18.59
C ARG A 89 3.05 2.57 17.17
N GLN A 90 2.28 1.50 17.00
CA GLN A 90 1.80 1.00 15.70
C GLN A 90 1.10 2.10 14.89
N ARG A 91 0.19 2.88 15.49
CA ARG A 91 -0.51 3.97 14.78
C ARG A 91 0.43 5.06 14.27
N ALA A 92 1.45 5.42 15.05
CA ALA A 92 2.43 6.40 14.63
C ALA A 92 3.33 5.86 13.51
N PHE A 93 3.64 4.57 13.58
CA PHE A 93 4.41 3.88 12.56
C PHE A 93 3.62 3.73 11.24
N ALA A 94 2.35 3.34 11.31
CA ALA A 94 1.46 3.26 10.16
C ALA A 94 1.31 4.61 9.45
N ARG A 95 1.16 5.70 10.21
CA ARG A 95 1.19 7.05 9.64
C ARG A 95 2.50 7.38 8.93
N GLU A 96 3.64 6.98 9.49
CA GLU A 96 4.92 7.17 8.81
C GLU A 96 4.99 6.38 7.50
N LEU A 97 4.47 5.15 7.48
CA LEU A 97 4.42 4.33 6.27
C LEU A 97 3.50 4.95 5.21
N SER A 98 2.31 5.42 5.61
CA SER A 98 1.37 6.12 4.75
C SER A 98 1.97 7.43 4.20
N ASP A 99 2.64 8.22 5.03
CA ASP A 99 3.37 9.42 4.59
C ASP A 99 4.42 9.09 3.50
N LEU A 100 5.06 7.91 3.55
CA LEU A 100 6.01 7.48 2.51
C LEU A 100 5.31 7.11 1.20
N VAL A 101 4.16 6.42 1.26
CA VAL A 101 3.35 6.09 0.08
C VAL A 101 2.86 7.37 -0.60
N ASP A 102 2.28 8.29 0.17
CA ASP A 102 1.82 9.60 -0.30
C ASP A 102 2.95 10.40 -0.93
N LEU A 103 4.14 10.36 -0.31
CA LEU A 103 5.31 11.06 -0.85
C LEU A 103 5.73 10.50 -2.22
N ILE A 104 5.70 9.18 -2.39
CA ILE A 104 6.01 8.56 -3.70
C ILE A 104 4.97 8.99 -4.74
N ALA A 105 3.68 8.88 -4.41
CA ALA A 105 2.57 9.20 -5.30
C ALA A 105 2.53 10.70 -5.69
N THR A 106 2.91 11.59 -4.79
CA THR A 106 2.81 13.05 -5.03
C THR A 106 4.10 13.67 -5.56
N ARG A 107 5.28 13.09 -5.28
CA ARG A 107 6.58 13.71 -5.63
C ARG A 107 7.43 12.95 -6.62
N VAL A 108 7.25 11.65 -6.76
CA VAL A 108 8.05 10.83 -7.70
C VAL A 108 7.21 10.44 -8.90
N ALA A 109 5.99 9.96 -8.66
CA ALA A 109 5.07 9.48 -9.68
C ALA A 109 4.73 10.46 -10.82
N PRO A 110 4.56 11.79 -10.59
CA PRO A 110 4.26 12.72 -11.68
C PRO A 110 5.34 12.76 -12.76
N ASP A 111 6.61 12.77 -12.36
CA ASP A 111 7.75 12.98 -13.27
C ASP A 111 8.49 11.69 -13.64
N ALA A 112 8.41 10.65 -12.79
CA ALA A 112 9.12 9.39 -12.94
C ALA A 112 8.24 8.19 -12.53
N PRO A 113 7.23 7.81 -13.34
CA PRO A 113 6.26 6.77 -12.98
C PRO A 113 6.91 5.39 -12.78
N GLY A 114 7.90 5.02 -13.61
CA GLY A 114 8.63 3.75 -13.43
C GLY A 114 9.41 3.69 -12.12
N GLU A 115 10.06 4.79 -11.72
CA GLU A 115 10.76 4.89 -10.44
C GLU A 115 9.79 4.80 -9.26
N ALA A 116 8.63 5.47 -9.37
CA ALA A 116 7.58 5.40 -8.34
C ALA A 116 7.04 3.98 -8.17
N PHE A 117 6.81 3.28 -9.28
CA PHE A 117 6.43 1.86 -9.26
C PHE A 117 7.48 1.01 -8.55
N ASP A 118 8.77 1.18 -8.86
CA ASP A 118 9.83 0.42 -8.20
C ASP A 118 9.92 0.70 -6.70
N LEU A 119 9.69 1.94 -6.28
CA LEU A 119 9.62 2.31 -4.86
C LEU A 119 8.42 1.66 -4.17
N LEU A 120 7.22 1.74 -4.74
CA LEU A 120 6.01 1.13 -4.16
C LEU A 120 6.12 -0.40 -4.11
N TRP A 121 6.64 -1.02 -5.17
CA TRP A 121 6.90 -2.46 -5.17
C TRP A 121 7.91 -2.86 -4.10
N THR A 122 8.99 -2.09 -3.94
CA THR A 122 9.98 -2.30 -2.86
C THR A 122 9.37 -2.07 -1.48
N PHE A 123 8.42 -1.14 -1.36
CA PHE A 123 7.70 -0.87 -0.12
C PHE A 123 6.88 -2.10 0.32
N LEU A 124 6.13 -2.72 -0.61
CA LEU A 124 5.39 -3.96 -0.33
C LEU A 124 6.32 -5.09 0.14
N GLN A 125 7.53 -5.19 -0.42
CA GLN A 125 8.54 -6.15 0.03
C GLN A 125 9.06 -5.92 1.47
N LEU A 126 8.71 -4.81 2.11
CA LEU A 126 9.00 -4.60 3.53
C LEU A 126 7.99 -5.30 4.45
N ALA A 127 6.83 -5.71 3.92
CA ALA A 127 5.73 -6.24 4.71
C ALA A 127 6.13 -7.44 5.58
N PRO A 128 6.84 -8.47 5.09
CA PRO A 128 7.20 -9.61 5.93
C PRO A 128 7.98 -9.20 7.19
N ASN A 129 9.02 -8.36 7.02
CA ASN A 129 9.82 -7.88 8.15
C ASN A 129 8.98 -7.04 9.12
N ILE A 130 8.06 -6.21 8.62
CA ILE A 130 7.23 -5.35 9.46
C ILE A 130 6.23 -6.20 10.26
N HIS A 131 5.51 -7.11 9.61
CA HIS A 131 4.51 -7.96 10.25
C HIS A 131 5.11 -8.94 11.26
N GLU A 132 6.35 -9.38 11.07
CA GLU A 132 7.07 -10.16 12.09
C GLU A 132 7.32 -9.38 13.39
N ARG A 133 7.30 -8.05 13.32
CA ARG A 133 7.65 -7.16 14.44
C ARG A 133 6.46 -6.51 15.10
N THR A 134 5.24 -6.76 14.66
CA THR A 134 4.03 -6.13 15.20
C THR A 134 2.82 -7.05 15.06
N ASP A 135 1.92 -6.99 16.04
CA ASP A 135 0.61 -7.64 15.90
C ASP A 135 -0.33 -6.72 15.13
N ASP A 136 -0.56 -7.04 13.86
CA ASP A 136 -1.43 -6.30 12.95
C ASP A 136 -2.79 -6.96 12.75
N SER A 137 -3.28 -7.71 13.75
CA SER A 137 -4.62 -8.33 13.67
C SER A 137 -5.77 -7.30 13.52
N ASN A 138 -5.50 -6.02 13.77
CA ASN A 138 -6.44 -4.91 13.52
C ASN A 138 -6.38 -4.37 12.08
N GLY A 139 -5.46 -4.85 11.25
CA GLY A 139 -5.30 -4.50 9.84
C GLY A 139 -4.74 -3.10 9.57
N VAL A 140 -4.13 -2.44 10.56
CA VAL A 140 -3.69 -1.05 10.41
C VAL A 140 -2.49 -0.94 9.47
N ILE A 141 -1.53 -1.87 9.54
CA ILE A 141 -0.39 -1.93 8.63
C ILE A 141 -0.81 -2.52 7.29
N GLY A 142 -1.65 -3.57 7.30
CA GLY A 142 -2.24 -4.16 6.10
C GLY A 142 -2.93 -3.11 5.23
N GLY A 143 -3.73 -2.23 5.82
CA GLY A 143 -4.37 -1.13 5.09
C GLY A 143 -3.38 -0.18 4.38
N VAL A 144 -2.19 0.04 4.95
CA VAL A 144 -1.15 0.84 4.28
C VAL A 144 -0.52 0.09 3.10
N MET A 145 -0.45 -1.25 3.16
CA MET A 145 -0.02 -2.06 2.02
C MET A 145 -1.08 -2.03 0.92
N ASP A 146 -2.36 -2.07 1.28
CA ASP A 146 -3.48 -1.90 0.34
C ASP A 146 -3.41 -0.52 -0.34
N ASP A 147 -3.15 0.55 0.42
CA ASP A 147 -2.96 1.90 -0.13
C ASP A 147 -1.78 1.96 -1.12
N ALA A 148 -0.67 1.27 -0.82
CA ALA A 148 0.46 1.18 -1.74
C ALA A 148 0.12 0.41 -3.03
N MET A 149 -0.68 -0.66 -2.94
CA MET A 149 -1.18 -1.37 -4.12
C MET A 149 -2.16 -0.52 -4.93
N ALA A 150 -3.02 0.27 -4.29
CA ALA A 150 -3.89 1.23 -4.96
C ALA A 150 -3.08 2.30 -5.72
N ALA A 151 -2.02 2.82 -5.10
CA ALA A 151 -1.11 3.75 -5.78
C ALA A 151 -0.39 3.10 -6.99
N ILE A 152 -0.08 1.80 -6.94
CA ILE A 152 0.42 1.04 -8.08
C ILE A 152 -0.63 0.95 -9.19
N ALA A 153 -1.89 0.66 -8.84
CA ALA A 153 -2.99 0.59 -9.81
C ALA A 153 -3.19 1.93 -10.54
N ASP A 154 -3.17 3.04 -9.81
CA ASP A 154 -3.27 4.39 -10.38
C ASP A 154 -2.10 4.74 -11.32
N LEU A 155 -0.92 4.15 -11.07
CA LEU A 155 0.25 4.32 -11.92
C LEU A 155 0.22 3.45 -13.16
N ALA A 156 -0.47 2.32 -13.14
CA ALA A 156 -0.39 1.28 -14.18
C ALA A 156 -0.57 1.81 -15.61
N PRO A 157 -1.51 2.72 -15.93
CA PRO A 157 -1.69 3.25 -17.29
C PRO A 157 -0.50 4.06 -17.82
N ARG A 158 0.40 4.50 -16.92
CA ARG A 158 1.57 5.34 -17.23
C ARG A 158 2.88 4.56 -17.24
N LEU A 159 2.82 3.25 -16.98
CA LEU A 159 4.00 2.40 -16.93
C LEU A 159 4.36 1.90 -18.33
N ASP A 160 5.61 2.12 -18.72
CA ASP A 160 6.22 1.53 -19.91
C ASP A 160 7.15 0.39 -19.47
N LEU A 161 6.55 -0.75 -19.17
CA LEU A 161 7.25 -1.95 -18.69
C LEU A 161 7.11 -3.08 -19.71
N ASP A 162 8.14 -3.90 -19.85
CA ASP A 162 8.02 -5.13 -20.63
C ASP A 162 6.98 -6.06 -19.98
N PRO A 163 5.87 -6.40 -20.67
CA PRO A 163 4.81 -7.23 -20.09
C PRO A 163 5.29 -8.61 -19.65
N GLY A 164 6.31 -9.15 -20.33
CA GLY A 164 6.90 -10.44 -20.00
C GLY A 164 7.63 -10.42 -18.66
N ALA A 165 8.54 -9.46 -18.49
CA ALA A 165 9.28 -9.23 -17.26
C ALA A 165 8.36 -8.85 -16.10
N LEU A 166 7.32 -8.05 -16.36
CA LEU A 166 6.32 -7.70 -15.35
C LEU A 166 5.55 -8.94 -14.86
N ALA A 167 5.14 -9.81 -15.78
CA ALA A 167 4.50 -11.08 -15.44
C ALA A 167 5.42 -11.98 -14.60
N ASP A 168 6.71 -12.09 -14.95
CA ASP A 168 7.68 -12.85 -14.13
C ASP A 168 7.81 -12.26 -12.72
N ARG A 169 7.91 -10.93 -12.61
CA ARG A 169 8.03 -10.22 -11.33
C ARG A 169 6.81 -10.43 -10.44
N ILE A 170 5.60 -10.32 -11.00
CA ILE A 170 4.34 -10.57 -10.28
C ILE A 170 4.26 -12.04 -9.84
N PHE A 171 4.60 -12.97 -10.74
CA PHE A 171 4.57 -14.39 -10.43
C PHE A 171 5.49 -14.74 -9.24
N GLU A 172 6.73 -14.24 -9.25
CA GLU A 172 7.67 -14.46 -8.16
C GLU A 172 7.22 -13.81 -6.84
N ALA A 173 6.64 -12.61 -6.89
CA ALA A 173 6.10 -11.96 -5.70
C ALA A 173 4.92 -12.74 -5.09
N LEU A 174 3.99 -13.22 -5.92
CA LEU A 174 2.84 -14.01 -5.47
C LEU A 174 3.24 -15.37 -4.87
N ARG A 175 4.39 -15.92 -5.27
CA ARG A 175 4.94 -17.16 -4.68
C ARG A 175 5.40 -16.99 -3.23
N ASP A 176 5.75 -15.77 -2.84
CA ASP A 176 6.24 -15.44 -1.50
C ASP A 176 5.37 -14.41 -0.77
N ASN A 177 4.07 -14.43 -1.06
CA ASN A 177 3.08 -13.48 -0.57
C ASN A 177 2.47 -13.92 0.77
N GLY A 178 3.33 -14.10 1.78
CA GLY A 178 2.94 -14.71 3.06
C GLY A 178 1.95 -13.90 3.89
N TYR A 179 1.92 -12.58 3.70
CA TYR A 179 1.03 -11.66 4.41
C TYR A 179 -0.04 -11.06 3.50
N GLY A 180 -0.08 -11.42 2.21
CA GLY A 180 -1.02 -10.86 1.24
C GLY A 180 -0.59 -9.49 0.71
N GLU A 181 0.66 -9.07 0.93
CA GLU A 181 1.18 -7.77 0.50
C GLU A 181 1.13 -7.52 -1.03
N PHE A 182 1.02 -8.58 -1.83
CA PHE A 182 0.86 -8.53 -3.28
C PHE A 182 -0.54 -8.95 -3.74
N ASP A 183 -1.50 -9.09 -2.82
CA ASP A 183 -2.90 -9.32 -3.19
C ASP A 183 -3.39 -8.17 -4.07
N GLY A 184 -4.15 -8.50 -5.12
CA GLY A 184 -4.61 -7.51 -6.11
C GLY A 184 -3.56 -7.04 -7.12
N ALA A 185 -2.31 -7.54 -7.10
CA ALA A 185 -1.29 -7.13 -8.07
C ALA A 185 -1.69 -7.38 -9.54
N ILE A 186 -2.36 -8.52 -9.81
CA ILE A 186 -2.80 -8.87 -11.18
C ILE A 186 -3.86 -7.88 -11.69
N PRO A 187 -4.98 -7.62 -10.99
CA PRO A 187 -5.94 -6.64 -11.44
C PRO A 187 -5.36 -5.21 -11.47
N ALA A 188 -4.53 -4.83 -10.50
CA ALA A 188 -3.90 -3.51 -10.46
C ALA A 188 -3.01 -3.23 -11.68
N LEU A 189 -2.28 -4.26 -12.14
CA LEU A 189 -1.33 -4.14 -13.26
C LEU A 189 -1.87 -4.75 -14.56
N ALA A 190 -3.17 -5.06 -14.64
CA ALA A 190 -3.76 -5.73 -15.79
C ALA A 190 -3.55 -4.96 -17.10
N GLU A 191 -3.66 -3.63 -17.06
CA GLU A 191 -3.43 -2.76 -18.21
C GLU A 191 -1.97 -2.81 -18.68
N ALA A 192 -1.01 -2.66 -17.74
CA ALA A 192 0.42 -2.73 -18.03
C ALA A 192 0.87 -4.15 -18.49
N LEU A 193 0.22 -5.21 -17.99
CA LEU A 193 0.46 -6.58 -18.42
C LEU A 193 -0.08 -6.83 -19.83
N GLY A 194 -1.19 -6.21 -20.20
CA GLY A 194 -1.91 -6.48 -21.43
C GLY A 194 -2.18 -7.98 -21.66
N SER A 195 -2.52 -8.32 -22.91
CA SER A 195 -2.86 -9.71 -23.25
C SER A 195 -1.67 -10.68 -23.20
N SER A 196 -0.45 -10.20 -23.47
CA SER A 196 0.77 -11.02 -23.49
C SER A 196 1.27 -11.35 -22.09
N GLY A 197 1.33 -10.36 -21.19
CA GLY A 197 1.72 -10.56 -19.79
C GLY A 197 0.74 -11.46 -19.05
N LEU A 198 -0.57 -11.28 -19.28
CA LEU A 198 -1.60 -12.15 -18.69
C LEU A 198 -1.49 -13.61 -19.14
N GLU A 199 -1.18 -13.89 -20.42
CA GLU A 199 -0.94 -15.29 -20.87
C GLU A 199 0.38 -15.85 -20.35
N ARG A 200 1.40 -15.01 -20.17
CA ARG A 200 2.64 -15.43 -19.53
C ARG A 200 2.38 -15.84 -18.08
N LEU A 201 1.66 -15.04 -17.30
CA LEU A 201 1.25 -15.38 -15.92
C LEU A 201 0.50 -16.71 -15.85
N LYS A 202 -0.47 -16.91 -16.74
CA LYS A 202 -1.21 -18.17 -16.84
C LYS A 202 -0.30 -19.36 -17.17
N THR A 203 0.66 -19.16 -18.06
CA THR A 203 1.63 -20.20 -18.44
C THR A 203 2.52 -20.57 -17.25
N LEU A 204 3.06 -19.57 -16.54
CA LEU A 204 3.86 -19.76 -15.33
C LEU A 204 3.07 -20.49 -14.25
N ALA A 205 1.83 -20.07 -13.98
CA ALA A 205 0.96 -20.71 -13.00
C ALA A 205 0.66 -22.18 -13.33
N LYS A 206 0.38 -22.51 -14.60
CA LYS A 206 0.20 -23.91 -15.04
C LYS A 206 1.47 -24.73 -14.90
N ALA A 207 2.61 -24.18 -15.31
CA ALA A 207 3.90 -24.85 -15.19
C ALA A 207 4.25 -25.13 -13.72
N ALA A 208 3.99 -24.17 -12.83
CA ALA A 208 4.22 -24.31 -11.40
C ALA A 208 3.41 -25.46 -10.78
N LYS A 209 2.13 -25.60 -11.13
CA LYS A 209 1.29 -26.71 -10.65
C LYS A 209 1.81 -28.08 -11.12
N ALA A 210 2.31 -28.16 -12.36
CA ALA A 210 2.79 -29.40 -12.96
C ALA A 210 4.21 -29.80 -12.51
N ALA A 211 5.04 -28.83 -12.13
CA ALA A 211 6.43 -29.07 -11.72
C ALA A 211 6.51 -29.88 -10.42
N PRO A 212 7.61 -30.63 -10.18
CA PRO A 212 7.92 -31.15 -8.86
C PRO A 212 8.19 -30.02 -7.86
N LEU A 213 8.06 -30.29 -6.56
CA LEU A 213 8.41 -29.32 -5.52
C LEU A 213 9.91 -29.05 -5.56
N THR A 214 10.27 -27.77 -5.43
CA THR A 214 11.67 -27.33 -5.33
C THR A 214 12.09 -27.23 -3.87
N GLY A 215 13.40 -27.14 -3.62
CA GLY A 215 13.92 -26.87 -2.27
C GLY A 215 13.40 -25.55 -1.69
N ALA A 216 13.16 -24.53 -2.54
CA ALA A 216 12.57 -23.27 -2.12
C ALA A 216 11.10 -23.43 -1.67
N ASP A 217 10.32 -24.28 -2.34
CA ASP A 217 8.94 -24.54 -1.96
C ASP A 217 8.88 -25.24 -0.59
N LEU A 218 9.79 -26.18 -0.36
CA LEU A 218 9.93 -26.85 0.91
C LEU A 218 10.41 -25.90 2.01
N ALA A 219 11.37 -25.01 1.73
CA ALA A 219 12.00 -24.13 2.73
C ALA A 219 10.99 -23.25 3.49
N ARG A 220 9.91 -22.82 2.81
CA ARG A 220 8.82 -22.05 3.44
C ARG A 220 8.15 -22.78 4.61
N TYR A 221 8.22 -24.10 4.61
CA TYR A 221 7.61 -24.98 5.60
C TYR A 221 8.67 -25.75 6.43
N ASP A 222 9.92 -25.24 6.53
CA ASP A 222 11.01 -25.85 7.32
C ASP A 222 10.65 -26.05 8.80
N PHE A 223 9.73 -25.25 9.34
CA PHE A 223 9.23 -25.38 10.71
C PHE A 223 8.35 -26.63 10.93
N VAL A 224 7.95 -27.31 9.85
CA VAL A 224 7.18 -28.56 9.89
C VAL A 224 8.15 -29.73 9.84
N ALA A 225 8.32 -30.40 10.99
CA ALA A 225 9.27 -31.51 11.12
C ALA A 225 8.91 -32.75 10.30
N ASP A 226 7.61 -33.01 10.09
CA ASP A 226 7.14 -34.15 9.30
C ASP A 226 7.26 -33.87 7.79
N GLU A 227 8.10 -34.64 7.09
CA GLU A 227 8.44 -34.42 5.69
C GLU A 227 7.23 -34.57 4.74
N ALA A 228 6.37 -35.56 5.01
CA ALA A 228 5.18 -35.80 4.20
C ALA A 228 4.21 -34.62 4.32
N ARG A 229 3.94 -34.16 5.54
CA ARG A 229 3.12 -32.98 5.81
C ARG A 229 3.73 -31.71 5.24
N ARG A 230 5.04 -31.52 5.37
CA ARG A 230 5.77 -30.40 4.78
C ARG A 230 5.60 -30.35 3.26
N SER A 231 5.75 -31.50 2.59
CA SER A 231 5.56 -31.62 1.15
C SER A 231 4.10 -31.35 0.74
N THR A 232 3.13 -31.82 1.52
CA THR A 232 1.71 -31.54 1.30
C THR A 232 1.42 -30.05 1.39
N LEU A 233 1.85 -29.39 2.47
CA LEU A 233 1.64 -27.95 2.67
C LEU A 233 2.34 -27.11 1.59
N ALA A 234 3.55 -27.49 1.19
CA ALA A 234 4.27 -26.83 0.09
C ALA A 234 3.51 -26.93 -1.24
N ARG A 235 2.95 -28.10 -1.54
CA ARG A 235 2.12 -28.30 -2.74
C ARG A 235 0.83 -27.50 -2.67
N GLU A 236 0.12 -27.55 -1.55
CA GLU A 236 -1.12 -26.79 -1.35
C GLU A 236 -0.89 -25.27 -1.43
N GLY A 237 0.18 -24.77 -0.83
CA GLY A 237 0.54 -23.35 -0.91
C GLY A 237 0.80 -22.90 -2.33
N ARG A 238 1.65 -23.64 -3.06
CA ARG A 238 1.93 -23.37 -4.48
C ARG A 238 0.68 -23.46 -5.35
N ASP A 239 -0.13 -24.51 -5.16
CA ASP A 239 -1.34 -24.73 -5.95
C ASP A 239 -2.41 -23.68 -5.66
N ARG A 240 -2.47 -23.13 -4.44
CA ARG A 240 -3.30 -21.99 -4.07
C ARG A 240 -2.87 -20.73 -4.81
N THR A 241 -1.58 -20.36 -4.75
CA THR A 241 -1.05 -19.20 -5.48
C THR A 241 -1.34 -19.33 -6.98
N ALA A 242 -1.02 -20.47 -7.58
CA ALA A 242 -1.31 -20.70 -9.00
C ALA A 242 -2.81 -20.67 -9.30
N GLY A 243 -3.66 -21.17 -8.38
CA GLY A 243 -5.11 -21.10 -8.48
C GLY A 243 -5.63 -19.66 -8.55
N LEU A 244 -5.13 -18.76 -7.68
CA LEU A 244 -5.49 -17.34 -7.70
C LEU A 244 -5.12 -16.68 -9.03
N ILE A 245 -3.90 -16.90 -9.52
CA ILE A 245 -3.47 -16.37 -10.82
C ILE A 245 -4.38 -16.84 -11.95
N LEU A 246 -4.73 -18.14 -11.96
CA LEU A 246 -5.59 -18.73 -12.99
C LEU A 246 -7.04 -18.26 -12.90
N GLN A 247 -7.49 -17.79 -11.73
CA GLN A 247 -8.79 -17.18 -11.53
C GLN A 247 -8.82 -15.72 -12.02
N ASP A 248 -7.77 -14.94 -11.72
CA ASP A 248 -7.74 -13.51 -12.04
C ASP A 248 -7.46 -13.21 -13.52
N VAL A 249 -6.62 -14.02 -14.17
CA VAL A 249 -6.22 -13.78 -15.58
C VAL A 249 -7.44 -13.71 -16.53
N PRO A 250 -8.39 -14.65 -16.53
CA PRO A 250 -9.58 -14.56 -17.37
C PRO A 250 -10.45 -13.33 -17.07
N ILE A 251 -10.57 -12.94 -15.80
CA ILE A 251 -11.35 -11.77 -15.37
C ILE A 251 -10.71 -10.50 -15.96
N CYS A 252 -9.41 -10.32 -15.76
CA CYS A 252 -8.67 -9.16 -16.26
C CYS A 252 -8.72 -9.08 -17.80
N ARG A 253 -8.55 -10.22 -18.49
CA ARG A 253 -8.69 -10.28 -19.95
C ARG A 253 -10.06 -9.83 -20.44
N ALA A 254 -11.13 -10.26 -19.77
CA ALA A 254 -12.49 -9.86 -20.13
C ALA A 254 -12.72 -8.36 -19.91
N MET A 255 -12.17 -7.79 -18.84
CA MET A 255 -12.27 -6.35 -18.54
C MET A 255 -11.51 -5.48 -19.56
N SER A 256 -10.40 -5.96 -20.11
CA SER A 256 -9.63 -5.24 -21.14
C SER A 256 -10.24 -5.29 -22.55
N MET A 257 -11.32 -6.05 -22.78
CA MET A 257 -12.00 -6.10 -24.09
C MET A 257 -13.06 -4.99 -24.18
N PRO A 258 -13.01 -4.09 -25.19
CA PRO A 258 -13.93 -2.96 -25.30
C PRO A 258 -15.41 -3.33 -25.56
N THR A 259 -15.75 -4.62 -25.70
CA THR A 259 -17.11 -5.08 -26.05
C THR A 259 -17.50 -6.40 -25.37
N TRP A 260 -17.16 -6.63 -24.09
CA TRP A 260 -17.73 -7.78 -23.39
C TRP A 260 -19.11 -7.44 -22.82
N PRO A 261 -20.23 -8.02 -23.30
CA PRO A 261 -21.54 -7.61 -22.85
C PRO A 261 -21.77 -8.12 -21.42
N ALA A 262 -22.18 -7.21 -20.53
CA ALA A 262 -22.40 -7.42 -19.09
C ALA A 262 -23.25 -8.66 -18.73
N ARG A 263 -24.05 -9.18 -19.68
CA ARG A 263 -24.82 -10.43 -19.58
C ARG A 263 -24.01 -11.70 -19.29
N HIS A 264 -22.68 -11.67 -19.31
CA HIS A 264 -21.83 -12.82 -18.95
C HIS A 264 -20.92 -12.56 -17.73
N MET A 265 -21.09 -11.44 -17.02
CA MET A 265 -20.32 -11.21 -15.80
C MET A 265 -20.90 -12.04 -14.64
N PRO A 266 -20.06 -12.70 -13.81
CA PRO A 266 -20.52 -13.34 -12.58
C PRO A 266 -21.16 -12.31 -11.64
N GLU A 267 -22.22 -12.69 -10.92
CA GLU A 267 -23.03 -11.77 -10.10
C GLU A 267 -22.24 -11.04 -8.99
N HIS A 268 -21.12 -11.61 -8.55
CA HIS A 268 -20.21 -11.01 -7.56
C HIS A 268 -19.29 -9.91 -8.13
N VAL A 269 -19.30 -9.72 -9.46
CA VAL A 269 -18.47 -8.74 -10.20
C VAL A 269 -19.26 -7.49 -10.59
N LEU A 270 -20.59 -7.52 -10.48
CA LEU A 270 -21.44 -6.36 -10.79
C LEU A 270 -21.39 -5.32 -9.66
N ILE A 271 -20.84 -4.14 -9.93
CA ILE A 271 -21.02 -2.96 -9.07
C ILE A 271 -22.52 -2.60 -8.95
N PRO A 272 -22.98 -2.07 -7.80
CA PRO A 272 -24.41 -1.87 -7.54
C PRO A 272 -25.17 -1.07 -8.61
N GLU A 273 -24.51 -0.10 -9.25
CA GLU A 273 -25.08 0.74 -10.31
C GLU A 273 -25.34 -0.05 -11.60
N MET A 274 -24.43 -0.98 -11.98
CA MET A 274 -24.63 -1.88 -13.13
C MET A 274 -25.74 -2.91 -12.86
N ARG A 275 -25.94 -3.32 -11.60
CA ARG A 275 -27.03 -4.21 -11.18
C ARG A 275 -28.40 -3.57 -11.42
N SER A 276 -28.58 -2.30 -11.06
CA SER A 276 -29.85 -1.57 -11.29
C SER A 276 -30.18 -1.42 -12.77
N SER A 277 -29.16 -1.21 -13.61
CA SER A 277 -29.37 -1.05 -15.05
C SER A 277 -29.73 -2.37 -15.74
N LEU A 278 -29.16 -3.50 -15.30
CA LEU A 278 -29.51 -4.84 -15.82
C LEU A 278 -30.94 -5.28 -15.42
N MET A 279 -31.39 -4.89 -14.23
CA MET A 279 -32.72 -5.24 -13.71
C MET A 279 -33.83 -4.35 -14.28
N ALA A 280 -33.49 -3.19 -14.85
CA ALA A 280 -34.44 -2.31 -15.56
C ALA A 280 -34.80 -2.83 -16.95
N ASP A 281 -33.86 -3.49 -17.64
CA ASP A 281 -34.08 -4.10 -18.96
C ASP A 281 -34.77 -5.48 -18.87
N ALA A 282 -34.72 -6.12 -17.71
CA ALA A 282 -35.37 -7.40 -17.42
C ALA A 282 -36.72 -7.19 -16.73
N ALA A 283 -37.67 -6.52 -17.41
CA ALA A 283 -39.07 -6.55 -17.00
C ALA A 283 -39.60 -8.01 -17.09
N TYR A 284 -39.86 -8.56 -15.92
CA TYR A 284 -40.28 -9.93 -15.60
C TYR A 284 -41.54 -10.40 -16.37
N PRO A 285 -41.71 -11.73 -16.54
CA PRO A 285 -42.94 -12.33 -16.03
C PRO A 285 -42.69 -13.56 -15.12
N PRO A 286 -43.68 -13.96 -14.29
CA PRO A 286 -43.43 -14.66 -13.04
C PRO A 286 -43.54 -16.17 -13.10
N ALA A 287 -42.71 -16.86 -12.32
CA ALA A 287 -43.13 -17.90 -11.36
C ALA A 287 -41.96 -18.74 -10.78
N CYS A 288 -42.06 -18.95 -9.45
CA CYS A 288 -41.79 -20.20 -8.72
C CYS A 288 -40.36 -20.59 -8.25
N LEU A 289 -40.29 -20.67 -6.90
CA LEU A 289 -39.67 -21.70 -6.03
C LEU A 289 -38.32 -21.41 -5.34
N GLN A 290 -38.46 -21.00 -4.07
CA GLN A 290 -37.83 -21.54 -2.84
C GLN A 290 -36.64 -22.51 -2.94
N GLY A 291 -35.60 -22.24 -2.14
CA GLY A 291 -34.68 -23.28 -1.64
C GLY A 291 -33.41 -22.74 -0.98
N ALA A 292 -33.32 -22.89 0.34
CA ALA A 292 -32.17 -22.64 1.21
C ALA A 292 -30.83 -23.25 0.73
N HIS A 293 -29.68 -22.68 1.11
CA HIS A 293 -28.77 -23.29 2.09
C HIS A 293 -27.48 -22.47 2.36
N SER A 294 -27.16 -22.42 3.65
CA SER A 294 -25.95 -21.96 4.35
C SER A 294 -24.72 -22.85 4.15
N SER A 295 -23.51 -22.27 4.18
CA SER A 295 -22.34 -22.73 5.00
C SER A 295 -21.03 -22.02 4.61
N GLN A 296 -20.44 -21.25 5.53
CA GLN A 296 -19.23 -21.55 6.34
C GLN A 296 -17.89 -21.34 5.62
N ARG A 297 -17.22 -20.23 5.96
CA ARG A 297 -15.79 -19.99 5.71
C ARG A 297 -14.98 -20.65 6.83
N LEU A 298 -14.06 -21.54 6.47
CA LEU A 298 -13.07 -22.10 7.39
C LEU A 298 -11.88 -21.12 7.53
N HIS A 299 -11.60 -20.78 8.79
CA HIS A 299 -10.55 -19.90 9.27
C HIS A 299 -9.20 -20.66 9.27
N VAL A 300 -8.17 -20.09 8.65
CA VAL A 300 -6.78 -20.56 8.75
C VAL A 300 -6.14 -19.85 9.94
N PRO A 301 -5.51 -20.55 10.90
CA PRO A 301 -5.02 -19.93 12.12
C PRO A 301 -3.78 -19.08 11.87
N CYS A 302 -3.85 -17.84 12.36
CA CYS A 302 -2.77 -16.86 12.40
C CYS A 302 -1.64 -17.33 13.33
N ARG A 303 -0.39 -16.99 12.97
CA ARG A 303 0.83 -17.31 13.74
C ARG A 303 0.76 -16.71 15.15
N SER A 304 0.50 -17.54 16.17
CA SER A 304 0.71 -17.14 17.57
C SER A 304 2.15 -17.47 17.98
N SER A 305 3.00 -16.45 18.01
CA SER A 305 4.34 -16.53 18.59
C SER A 305 4.26 -16.47 20.12
N THR A 306 4.16 -17.62 20.79
CA THR A 306 4.39 -17.71 22.23
C THR A 306 5.87 -17.88 22.53
N LYS A 307 6.57 -16.77 22.75
CA LYS A 307 7.77 -16.75 23.61
C LYS A 307 7.74 -15.50 24.49
N ARG A 308 7.28 -15.66 25.72
CA ARG A 308 7.62 -14.79 26.85
C ARG A 308 9.06 -15.09 27.27
N PRO A 309 9.92 -14.09 27.51
CA PRO A 309 11.08 -14.29 28.35
C PRO A 309 10.77 -13.90 29.81
N SER A 310 11.31 -14.70 30.73
CA SER A 310 11.70 -14.25 32.07
C SER A 310 12.99 -13.43 31.98
#